data_AF-A0AAU0N5Z6-F1
#
_entry.id   AF-A0AAU0N5Z6-F1
#
_cell.length_a   1.000
_cell.length_b   1.000
_cell.length_c   1.000
_cell.angle_alpha   90.00
_cell.angle_beta   90.00
_cell.angle_gamma   90.00
#
_symmetry.space_group_name_H-M   'P 1'
#
loop_
_entity.id
_entity.type
_entity.pdbx_description
1 polymer ?
#
loop_
_entity_poly.entity_id
_entity_poly.type
_entity_poly.pdbx_seq_one_letter_code
_entity_poly.pdbx_strand_id
1 'polypeptide(L)'
;MKFSENIDKYKESLIKLREDLNKTLEKGQLDENFEEKLLELEKRESKILKELLPYYRQLAPEIYPTKVDEIPVKASGTFKLSTYLKSYLCIDQNIFILASAAQKVQFIRISEDNYKIELSQPIKNFNKLIVYMSALSLDKILLFAVTGDIFMFQSNDFEGIIENIKNLKKYKLGKINQGFENVIKIEENKFLCQIGANEFLVLKIDPMNLSFEIKKRIDLSKTAQEVNSLAKINDSYLGLGSNRGELLLAKYKEDELIIDKKIKTLDSPINYLTSLENKKLEKNICLGLGDKKNFFLYDLDSEKILNLENQNFKGNIYNIESKKGSAIVLTDDFYLYLLEENMGKWTLNQEFSTSDRYYVNVIALSSSNYFTIDLNGDFQILKIDRLDSIEKLRNIDLISHRRL
;
A
#
# COMPACT_ATOMS: atom_id res chain seq x y z
N MET A 1 15.77 -2.46 -24.93
CA MET A 1 15.86 -1.91 -23.56
C MET A 1 17.06 -0.98 -23.50
N LYS A 2 16.94 0.20 -22.89
CA LYS A 2 18.05 1.14 -22.73
C LYS A 2 18.52 1.08 -21.29
N PHE A 3 19.77 0.67 -21.07
CA PHE A 3 20.36 0.61 -19.74
C PHE A 3 20.88 1.97 -19.30
N SER A 4 20.90 2.24 -18.00
CA SER A 4 21.61 3.42 -17.45
C SER A 4 23.13 3.30 -17.62
N GLU A 5 23.64 2.07 -17.66
CA GLU A 5 25.05 1.75 -17.86
C GLU A 5 25.36 1.45 -19.33
N ASN A 6 26.54 1.87 -19.81
CA ASN A 6 27.02 1.50 -21.13
C ASN A 6 27.53 0.05 -21.11
N ILE A 7 26.75 -0.85 -21.70
CA ILE A 7 27.03 -2.29 -21.71
C ILE A 7 28.35 -2.63 -22.39
N ASP A 8 28.72 -1.92 -23.46
CA ASP A 8 29.97 -2.18 -24.18
C ASP A 8 31.17 -1.76 -23.32
N LYS A 9 31.08 -0.59 -22.68
CA LYS A 9 32.11 -0.14 -21.72
C LYS A 9 32.22 -1.08 -20.51
N TYR A 10 31.10 -1.61 -20.02
CA TYR A 10 31.11 -2.62 -18.94
C TYR A 10 31.85 -3.89 -19.38
N LYS A 11 31.54 -4.41 -20.58
CA LYS A 11 32.23 -5.59 -21.14
C LYS A 11 33.73 -5.34 -21.33
N GLU A 12 34.12 -4.20 -21.88
CA GLU A 12 35.54 -3.83 -22.02
C GLU A 12 36.25 -3.77 -20.66
N SER A 13 35.60 -3.20 -19.64
CA SER A 13 36.15 -3.11 -18.29
C SER A 13 36.30 -4.51 -17.66
N LEU A 14 35.34 -5.40 -17.89
CA LEU A 14 35.38 -6.79 -17.40
C LEU A 14 36.50 -7.59 -18.07
N ILE A 15 36.71 -7.41 -19.38
CA ILE A 15 37.80 -8.06 -20.12
C ILE A 15 39.14 -7.60 -19.56
N LYS A 16 39.34 -6.28 -19.39
CA LYS A 16 40.57 -5.72 -18.80
C LYS A 16 40.84 -6.26 -17.40
N LEU A 17 39.82 -6.30 -16.54
CA LEU A 17 39.97 -6.80 -15.18
C LEU A 17 40.34 -8.29 -15.14
N ARG A 18 39.81 -9.10 -16.07
CA ARG A 18 40.22 -10.50 -16.24
C ARG A 18 41.66 -10.65 -16.71
N GLU A 19 42.11 -9.82 -17.64
CA GLU A 19 43.50 -9.81 -18.09
C GLU A 19 44.46 -9.40 -16.98
N ASP A 20 44.10 -8.40 -16.18
CA ASP A 20 44.88 -7.97 -15.01
C ASP A 20 44.96 -9.09 -13.96
N LEU A 21 43.84 -9.78 -13.68
CA LEU A 21 43.81 -10.94 -12.79
C LEU A 21 44.74 -12.05 -13.27
N ASN A 22 44.69 -12.40 -14.57
CA ASN A 22 45.56 -13.43 -15.13
C ASN A 22 47.04 -13.07 -15.01
N LYS A 23 47.41 -11.80 -15.27
CA LYS A 23 48.79 -11.33 -15.08
C LYS A 23 49.22 -11.38 -13.62
N THR A 24 48.32 -11.07 -12.67
CA THR A 24 48.59 -11.21 -11.25
C THR A 24 48.79 -12.68 -10.85
N LEU A 25 47.97 -13.59 -11.36
CA LEU A 25 48.12 -15.04 -11.11
C LEU A 25 49.47 -15.56 -11.64
N GLU A 26 49.97 -15.02 -12.75
CA GLU A 26 51.30 -15.35 -13.29
C GLU A 26 52.46 -14.73 -12.49
N LYS A 27 52.32 -13.48 -12.03
CA LYS A 27 53.41 -12.71 -11.41
C LYS A 27 53.45 -12.78 -9.88
N GLY A 28 52.39 -13.27 -9.25
CA GLY A 28 52.26 -13.36 -7.79
C GLY A 28 52.06 -12.01 -7.08
N GLN A 29 51.79 -10.93 -7.82
CA GLN A 29 51.56 -9.59 -7.27
C GLN A 29 50.24 -9.01 -7.79
N LEU A 30 49.36 -8.65 -6.86
CA LEU A 30 48.08 -8.00 -7.15
C LEU A 30 48.29 -6.49 -7.28
N ASP A 31 47.71 -5.88 -8.32
CA ASP A 31 47.63 -4.42 -8.44
C ASP A 31 46.89 -3.86 -7.21
N GLU A 32 47.47 -2.85 -6.55
CA GLU A 32 46.90 -2.21 -5.35
C GLU A 32 45.47 -1.68 -5.60
N ASN A 33 45.17 -1.30 -6.84
CA ASN A 33 43.84 -0.78 -7.22
C ASN A 33 42.88 -1.86 -7.75
N PHE A 34 43.26 -3.14 -7.73
CA PHE A 34 42.44 -4.22 -8.30
C PHE A 34 41.09 -4.36 -7.59
N GLU A 35 41.09 -4.30 -6.25
CA GLU A 35 39.87 -4.40 -5.45
C GLU A 35 38.90 -3.27 -5.75
N GLU A 36 39.39 -2.03 -5.86
CA GLU A 36 38.55 -0.87 -6.20
C GLU A 36 37.92 -1.01 -7.59
N LYS A 37 38.70 -1.45 -8.59
CA LYS A 37 38.21 -1.72 -9.95
C LYS A 37 37.13 -2.82 -9.94
N LEU A 38 37.31 -3.88 -9.15
CA LEU A 38 36.33 -4.96 -8.99
C LEU A 38 35.03 -4.44 -8.36
N LEU A 39 35.11 -3.74 -7.23
CA LEU A 39 33.95 -3.18 -6.55
C LEU A 39 33.18 -2.18 -7.42
N GLU A 40 33.88 -1.37 -8.23
CA GLU A 40 33.24 -0.49 -9.18
C GLU A 40 32.47 -1.28 -10.25
N LEU A 41 33.09 -2.35 -10.78
CA LEU A 41 32.48 -3.19 -11.80
C LEU A 41 31.27 -3.95 -11.28
N GLU A 42 31.32 -4.45 -10.04
CA GLU A 42 30.18 -5.09 -9.35
C GLU A 42 29.02 -4.13 -9.14
N LYS A 43 29.29 -2.86 -8.81
CA LYS A 43 28.26 -1.82 -8.70
C LYS A 43 27.58 -1.56 -10.05
N ARG A 44 28.35 -1.49 -11.14
CA ARG A 44 27.80 -1.33 -12.50
C ARG A 44 26.99 -2.54 -12.93
N GLU A 45 27.50 -3.75 -12.70
CA GLU A 45 26.76 -5.00 -12.94
C GLU A 45 25.43 -5.00 -12.17
N SER A 46 25.46 -4.65 -10.89
CA SER A 46 24.27 -4.63 -10.04
C SER A 46 23.18 -3.70 -10.58
N LYS A 47 23.55 -2.53 -11.14
CA LYS A 47 22.58 -1.65 -11.81
C LYS A 47 21.97 -2.30 -13.05
N ILE A 48 22.79 -2.92 -13.90
CA ILE A 48 22.34 -3.62 -15.11
C ILE A 48 21.37 -4.75 -14.72
N LEU A 49 21.75 -5.60 -13.77
CA LEU A 49 20.93 -6.72 -13.31
C LEU A 49 19.62 -6.25 -12.68
N LYS A 50 19.64 -5.17 -11.90
CA LYS A 50 18.43 -4.58 -11.31
C LYS A 50 17.45 -4.07 -12.38
N GLU A 51 17.96 -3.50 -13.46
CA GLU A 51 17.15 -3.07 -14.61
C GLU A 51 16.59 -4.28 -15.38
N LEU A 52 17.30 -5.41 -15.43
CA LEU A 52 16.86 -6.65 -16.08
C LEU A 52 15.75 -7.41 -15.33
N LEU A 53 15.67 -7.29 -14.00
CA LEU A 53 14.67 -8.01 -13.19
C LEU A 53 13.22 -7.88 -13.73
N PRO A 54 12.67 -6.67 -13.96
CA PRO A 54 11.31 -6.54 -14.49
C PRO A 54 11.16 -7.08 -15.92
N TYR A 55 12.23 -7.12 -16.71
CA TYR A 55 12.20 -7.68 -18.07
C TYR A 55 11.98 -9.20 -18.00
N TYR A 56 12.78 -9.92 -17.21
CA TYR A 56 12.64 -11.37 -17.04
C TYR A 56 11.32 -11.74 -16.38
N ARG A 57 10.86 -10.97 -15.38
CA ARG A 57 9.57 -11.22 -14.74
C ARG A 57 8.39 -11.16 -15.72
N GLN A 58 8.44 -10.25 -16.68
CA GLN A 58 7.32 -10.02 -17.61
C GLN A 58 7.40 -10.89 -18.87
N LEU A 59 8.60 -11.08 -19.42
CA LEU A 59 8.78 -11.69 -20.74
C LEU A 59 9.26 -13.14 -20.70
N ALA A 60 9.71 -13.61 -19.54
CA ALA A 60 10.10 -15.00 -19.33
C ALA A 60 9.63 -15.50 -17.95
N PRO A 61 8.32 -15.38 -17.64
CA PRO A 61 7.77 -15.80 -16.34
C PRO A 61 8.00 -17.29 -16.07
N GLU A 62 8.11 -18.12 -17.10
CA GLU A 62 8.39 -19.56 -16.99
C GLU A 62 9.75 -19.89 -16.36
N ILE A 63 10.72 -18.99 -16.46
CA ILE A 63 12.07 -19.17 -15.92
C ILE A 63 12.07 -19.08 -14.39
N TYR A 64 11.21 -18.22 -13.83
CA TYR A 64 10.98 -18.09 -12.40
C TYR A 64 9.51 -17.72 -12.17
N PRO A 65 8.60 -18.71 -12.12
CA PRO A 65 7.19 -18.43 -11.93
C PRO A 65 6.97 -17.79 -10.57
N THR A 66 6.09 -16.80 -10.51
CA THR A 66 5.68 -16.20 -9.23
C THR A 66 4.93 -17.25 -8.43
N LYS A 67 5.48 -17.64 -7.30
CA LYS A 67 4.87 -18.57 -6.35
C LYS A 67 4.24 -17.81 -5.22
N VAL A 68 3.17 -18.38 -4.67
CA VAL A 68 2.52 -17.83 -3.51
C VAL A 68 2.28 -18.92 -2.50
N ASP A 69 2.76 -18.66 -1.29
CA ASP A 69 2.54 -19.50 -0.14
C ASP A 69 1.55 -18.81 0.81
N GLU A 70 0.51 -19.54 1.20
CA GLU A 70 -0.37 -19.15 2.30
C GLU A 70 0.16 -19.78 3.59
N ILE A 71 0.79 -18.96 4.44
CA ILE A 71 1.40 -19.43 5.68
C ILE A 71 0.41 -19.17 6.83
N PRO A 72 -0.18 -20.21 7.46
CA PRO A 72 -1.08 -20.02 8.58
C PRO A 72 -0.35 -19.39 9.76
N VAL A 73 -0.96 -18.37 10.35
CA VAL A 73 -0.36 -17.65 11.48
C VAL A 73 -1.03 -18.08 12.77
N LYS A 74 -0.20 -18.48 13.75
CA LYS A 74 -0.70 -18.76 15.10
C LYS A 74 -0.90 -17.44 15.85
N ALA A 75 -2.12 -17.26 16.36
CA ALA A 75 -2.45 -16.15 17.24
C ALA A 75 -2.22 -16.51 18.70
N SER A 76 -1.42 -15.73 19.41
CA SER A 76 -1.39 -15.70 20.87
C SER A 76 -2.33 -14.63 21.39
N GLY A 77 -3.16 -15.02 22.36
CA GLY A 77 -4.26 -14.20 22.88
C GLY A 77 -5.59 -14.94 22.80
N THR A 78 -6.61 -14.41 23.47
CA THR A 78 -7.91 -15.09 23.61
C THR A 78 -8.96 -14.63 22.60
N PHE A 79 -8.60 -13.80 21.61
CA PHE A 79 -9.56 -13.11 20.76
C PHE A 79 -9.40 -13.48 19.29
N LYS A 80 -10.55 -13.70 18.61
CA LYS A 80 -10.65 -13.87 17.16
C LYS A 80 -11.34 -12.66 16.54
N LEU A 81 -10.83 -12.18 15.42
CA LEU A 81 -11.51 -11.16 14.61
C LEU A 81 -12.71 -11.81 13.92
N SER A 82 -13.92 -11.51 14.39
CA SER A 82 -15.14 -12.14 13.88
C SER A 82 -15.80 -11.39 12.70
N THR A 83 -15.21 -10.29 12.24
CA THR A 83 -15.74 -9.47 11.13
C THR A 83 -14.62 -8.83 10.30
N TYR A 84 -14.99 -8.24 9.16
CA TYR A 84 -14.07 -7.43 8.37
C TYR A 84 -13.61 -6.15 9.10
N LEU A 85 -12.46 -5.64 8.68
CA LEU A 85 -11.86 -4.40 9.15
C LEU A 85 -12.49 -3.22 8.41
N LYS A 86 -12.87 -2.19 9.15
CA LYS A 86 -13.32 -0.92 8.58
C LYS A 86 -12.14 0.02 8.30
N SER A 87 -11.16 0.02 9.20
CA SER A 87 -9.92 0.79 9.05
C SER A 87 -8.81 0.16 9.90
N TYR A 88 -7.57 0.42 9.52
CA TYR A 88 -6.39 0.03 10.28
C TYR A 88 -5.31 1.10 10.12
N LEU A 89 -4.32 1.09 11.02
CA LEU A 89 -3.16 1.98 10.96
C LEU A 89 -1.93 1.22 11.46
N CYS A 90 -0.85 1.28 10.69
CA CYS A 90 0.50 0.90 11.13
C CYS A 90 1.03 2.01 12.04
N ILE A 91 1.31 1.69 13.30
CA ILE A 91 1.81 2.65 14.30
C ILE A 91 3.33 2.61 14.35
N ASP A 92 3.86 1.39 14.34
CA ASP A 92 5.29 1.07 14.23
C ASP A 92 5.41 -0.17 13.33
N GLN A 93 6.61 -0.45 12.80
CA GLN A 93 6.89 -1.42 11.72
C GLN A 93 5.98 -2.66 11.70
N ASN A 94 5.78 -3.30 12.85
CA ASN A 94 4.98 -4.50 13.00
C ASN A 94 3.77 -4.36 13.95
N ILE A 95 3.49 -3.17 14.47
CA ILE A 95 2.39 -2.90 15.39
C ILE A 95 1.30 -2.12 14.68
N PHE A 96 0.09 -2.66 14.71
CA PHE A 96 -1.08 -2.05 14.08
C PHE A 96 -2.20 -1.84 15.10
N ILE A 97 -2.98 -0.80 14.88
CA ILE A 97 -4.30 -0.65 15.47
C ILE A 97 -5.35 -1.00 14.42
N LEU A 98 -6.27 -1.87 14.80
CA LEU A 98 -7.32 -2.40 13.94
C LEU A 98 -8.67 -1.92 14.45
N ALA A 99 -9.53 -1.43 13.55
CA ALA A 99 -10.92 -1.13 13.84
C ALA A 99 -11.85 -1.97 12.95
N SER A 100 -12.68 -2.78 13.60
CA SER A 100 -13.59 -3.72 12.93
C SER A 100 -14.97 -3.10 12.66
N ALA A 101 -15.71 -3.68 11.70
CA ALA A 101 -17.11 -3.38 11.47
C ALA A 101 -17.99 -3.68 12.71
N ALA A 102 -17.58 -4.63 13.56
CA ALA A 102 -18.17 -4.89 14.88
C ALA A 102 -17.91 -3.79 15.94
N GLN A 103 -17.38 -2.64 15.53
CA GLN A 103 -17.10 -1.48 16.39
C GLN A 103 -16.06 -1.76 17.49
N LYS A 104 -15.25 -2.82 17.33
CA LYS A 104 -14.15 -3.14 18.23
C LYS A 104 -12.85 -2.56 17.69
N VAL A 105 -12.08 -1.96 18.58
CA VAL A 105 -10.72 -1.45 18.31
C VAL A 105 -9.72 -2.20 19.19
N GLN A 106 -8.61 -2.63 18.59
CA GLN A 106 -7.58 -3.45 19.25
C GLN A 106 -6.21 -3.25 18.60
N PHE A 107 -5.16 -3.67 19.29
CA PHE A 107 -3.79 -3.66 18.80
C PHE A 107 -3.36 -5.07 18.40
N ILE A 108 -2.50 -5.15 17.40
CA ILE A 108 -1.89 -6.39 16.93
C ILE A 108 -0.39 -6.15 16.70
N ARG A 109 0.45 -7.12 17.06
CA ARG A 109 1.85 -7.21 16.65
C ARG A 109 2.03 -8.41 15.74
N ILE A 110 2.69 -8.20 14.61
CA ILE A 110 2.91 -9.23 13.58
C ILE A 110 4.41 -9.55 13.47
N SER A 111 4.83 -10.74 13.87
CA SER A 111 6.21 -11.19 13.67
C SER A 111 6.29 -11.92 12.33
N GLU A 112 6.92 -11.29 11.32
CA GLU A 112 7.15 -11.90 10.01
C GLU A 112 8.13 -13.09 10.10
N ASP A 113 9.20 -12.98 10.90
CA ASP A 113 10.23 -14.03 11.00
C ASP A 113 9.70 -15.35 11.57
N ASN A 114 8.75 -15.26 12.50
CA ASN A 114 8.21 -16.42 13.19
C ASN A 114 6.76 -16.76 12.79
N TYR A 115 6.17 -15.99 11.87
CA TYR A 115 4.77 -16.11 11.43
C TYR A 115 3.81 -16.23 12.63
N LYS A 116 3.92 -15.29 13.58
CA LYS A 116 3.10 -15.22 14.80
C LYS A 116 2.44 -13.87 14.92
N ILE A 117 1.25 -13.85 15.50
CA ILE A 117 0.61 -12.59 15.92
C ILE A 117 0.29 -12.61 17.41
N GLU A 118 0.37 -11.43 17.99
CA GLU A 118 -0.10 -11.15 19.33
C GLU A 118 -1.24 -10.13 19.24
N LEU A 119 -2.36 -10.48 19.86
CA LEU A 119 -3.56 -9.65 19.86
C LEU A 119 -3.80 -9.08 21.26
N SER A 120 -3.99 -7.77 21.35
CA SER A 120 -4.47 -7.16 22.58
C SER A 120 -5.93 -7.55 22.84
N GLN A 121 -6.40 -7.37 24.08
CA GLN A 121 -7.84 -7.32 24.31
C GLN A 121 -8.46 -6.14 23.53
N PRO A 122 -9.72 -6.22 23.10
CA PRO A 122 -10.42 -5.04 22.59
C PRO A 122 -10.49 -3.94 23.64
N ILE A 123 -10.38 -2.69 23.21
CA ILE A 123 -10.46 -1.53 24.08
C ILE A 123 -11.83 -1.52 24.77
N LYS A 124 -11.82 -1.71 26.10
CA LYS A 124 -13.05 -1.76 26.91
C LYS A 124 -13.85 -0.46 26.78
N ASN A 125 -15.17 -0.59 26.74
CA ASN A 125 -16.16 0.49 26.66
C ASN A 125 -15.95 1.44 25.47
N PHE A 126 -15.34 0.94 24.39
CA PHE A 126 -15.15 1.67 23.15
C PHE A 126 -15.85 0.91 22.02
N ASN A 127 -17.13 1.21 21.81
CA ASN A 127 -17.95 0.66 20.73
C ASN A 127 -18.22 1.78 19.72
N LYS A 128 -17.28 2.00 18.81
CA LYS A 128 -17.36 3.03 17.77
C LYS A 128 -16.90 2.45 16.44
N LEU A 129 -17.67 2.73 15.39
CA LEU A 129 -17.27 2.41 14.02
C LEU A 129 -16.29 3.48 13.53
N ILE A 130 -15.01 3.13 13.42
CA ILE A 130 -13.94 4.07 13.06
C ILE A 130 -13.74 4.07 11.54
N VAL A 131 -13.84 5.25 10.94
CA VAL A 131 -13.71 5.47 9.48
C VAL A 131 -12.26 5.72 9.09
N TYR A 132 -11.50 6.36 9.97
CA TYR A 132 -10.14 6.78 9.69
C TYR A 132 -9.32 6.88 10.96
N MET A 133 -8.04 6.56 10.84
CA MET A 133 -7.04 6.67 11.91
C MET A 133 -5.78 7.33 11.36
N SER A 134 -5.11 8.12 12.19
CA SER A 134 -3.83 8.75 11.84
C SER A 134 -2.92 8.81 13.04
N ALA A 135 -1.63 8.50 12.83
CA ALA A 135 -0.59 8.87 13.78
C ALA A 135 -0.43 10.41 13.78
N LEU A 136 -0.44 11.02 14.96
CA LEU A 136 -0.11 12.44 15.14
C LEU A 136 1.34 12.61 15.58
N SER A 137 1.80 11.70 16.43
CA SER A 137 3.17 11.58 16.94
C SER A 137 3.42 10.13 17.34
N LEU A 138 4.65 9.81 17.75
CA LEU A 138 5.00 8.46 18.23
C LEU A 138 4.13 8.01 19.43
N ASP A 139 3.61 8.96 20.22
CA ASP A 139 2.81 8.69 21.42
C ASP A 139 1.31 8.90 21.23
N LYS A 140 0.83 9.42 20.08
CA LYS A 140 -0.58 9.81 19.88
C LYS A 140 -1.17 9.33 18.56
N ILE A 141 -2.34 8.72 18.66
CA ILE A 141 -3.15 8.26 17.53
C ILE A 141 -4.51 8.96 17.57
N LEU A 142 -4.93 9.49 16.43
CA LEU A 142 -6.25 10.09 16.25
C LEU A 142 -7.20 9.11 15.57
N LEU A 143 -8.45 9.08 16.02
CA LEU A 143 -9.51 8.21 15.49
C LEU A 143 -10.76 9.03 15.19
N PHE A 144 -11.32 8.84 14.00
CA PHE A 144 -12.57 9.45 13.54
C PHE A 144 -13.66 8.40 13.42
N ALA A 145 -14.76 8.56 14.15
CA ALA A 145 -15.90 7.65 14.07
C ALA A 145 -16.93 8.10 13.03
N VAL A 146 -17.68 7.17 12.43
CA VAL A 146 -18.77 7.50 11.46
C VAL A 146 -19.77 8.49 12.06
N THR A 147 -20.02 8.38 13.37
CA THR A 147 -20.93 9.28 14.12
C THR A 147 -20.40 10.70 14.31
N GLY A 148 -19.21 11.00 13.78
CA GLY A 148 -18.55 12.30 13.88
C GLY A 148 -17.78 12.52 15.18
N ASP A 149 -17.76 11.53 16.08
CA ASP A 149 -16.95 11.59 17.30
C ASP A 149 -15.46 11.51 16.93
N ILE A 150 -14.65 12.37 17.56
CA ILE A 150 -13.19 12.39 17.39
C ILE A 150 -12.54 12.00 18.70
N PHE A 151 -11.65 11.02 18.65
CA PHE A 151 -10.92 10.50 19.80
C PHE A 151 -9.43 10.58 19.58
N MET A 152 -8.68 10.75 20.68
CA MET A 152 -7.25 10.59 20.70
C MET A 152 -6.86 9.52 21.70
N PHE A 153 -6.03 8.60 21.23
CA PHE A 153 -5.37 7.60 22.05
C PHE A 153 -3.93 8.03 22.29
N GLN A 154 -3.47 7.90 23.53
CA GLN A 154 -2.11 8.25 23.91
C GLN A 154 -1.45 7.14 24.73
N SER A 155 -0.21 6.82 24.37
CA SER A 155 0.67 5.94 25.13
C SER A 155 2.12 6.29 24.86
N ASN A 156 2.97 6.20 25.87
CA ASN A 156 4.42 6.33 25.69
C ASN A 156 5.06 5.03 25.14
N ASP A 157 4.29 3.95 25.12
CA ASP A 157 4.70 2.62 24.69
C ASP A 157 3.47 1.92 24.08
N PHE A 158 3.39 1.90 22.75
CA PHE A 158 2.35 1.15 22.03
C PHE A 158 2.67 -0.34 21.94
N GLU A 159 3.93 -0.72 22.10
CA GLU A 159 4.35 -2.11 22.10
C GLU A 159 3.78 -2.81 23.34
N GLY A 160 4.00 -2.24 24.54
CA GLY A 160 3.50 -2.75 25.81
C GLY A 160 1.97 -2.74 26.00
N ILE A 161 1.23 -2.08 25.10
CA ILE A 161 -0.26 -2.06 25.14
C ILE A 161 -0.85 -3.43 24.80
N ILE A 162 -0.13 -4.23 24.03
CA ILE A 162 -0.60 -5.55 23.59
C ILE A 162 -0.76 -6.47 24.79
N GLU A 163 0.19 -6.42 25.73
CA GLU A 163 0.16 -7.16 26.98
C GLU A 163 -0.72 -6.46 28.02
N ASN A 164 -0.74 -5.12 28.07
CA ASN A 164 -1.52 -4.37 29.05
C ASN A 164 -2.20 -3.11 28.51
N ILE A 165 -3.42 -3.30 28.00
CA ILE A 165 -4.24 -2.21 27.44
C ILE A 165 -4.62 -1.10 28.43
N LYS A 166 -4.44 -1.29 29.75
CA LYS A 166 -4.75 -0.27 30.76
C LYS A 166 -3.85 0.95 30.65
N ASN A 167 -2.68 0.82 30.02
CA ASN A 167 -1.74 1.92 29.82
C ASN A 167 -2.19 2.91 28.75
N LEU A 168 -3.21 2.55 27.95
CA LEU A 168 -3.78 3.40 26.92
C LEU A 168 -4.69 4.49 27.52
N LYS A 169 -4.29 5.75 27.38
CA LYS A 169 -5.15 6.89 27.69
C LYS A 169 -6.06 7.21 26.51
N LYS A 170 -7.32 7.53 26.81
CA LYS A 170 -8.36 7.79 25.81
C LYS A 170 -9.00 9.15 26.08
N TYR A 171 -8.99 10.01 25.07
CA TYR A 171 -9.57 11.34 25.13
C TYR A 171 -10.64 11.47 24.05
N LYS A 172 -11.81 12.00 24.41
CA LYS A 172 -12.80 12.44 23.42
C LYS A 172 -12.57 13.93 23.18
N LEU A 173 -12.15 14.29 21.98
CA LEU A 173 -11.86 15.69 21.63
C LEU A 173 -13.15 16.46 21.32
N GLY A 174 -14.19 15.76 20.84
CA GLY A 174 -15.52 16.32 20.61
C GLY A 174 -16.29 15.54 19.54
N LYS A 175 -17.24 16.22 18.89
CA LYS A 175 -18.12 15.61 17.88
C LYS A 175 -18.52 16.61 16.78
N ILE A 176 -18.48 16.16 15.54
CA ILE A 176 -19.17 16.80 14.40
C ILE A 176 -20.55 16.14 14.23
N ASN A 177 -21.64 16.90 14.28
CA ASN A 177 -22.98 16.31 14.37
C ASN A 177 -23.42 15.54 13.10
N GLN A 178 -22.93 15.95 11.94
CA GLN A 178 -23.26 15.35 10.63
C GLN A 178 -22.70 13.93 10.46
N GLY A 179 -21.62 13.59 11.19
CA GLY A 179 -20.87 12.37 10.93
C GLY A 179 -19.75 12.55 9.91
N PHE A 180 -19.01 11.48 9.65
CA PHE A 180 -17.96 11.43 8.65
C PHE A 180 -18.22 10.31 7.65
N GLU A 181 -18.22 10.63 6.37
CA GLU A 181 -18.23 9.66 5.27
C GLU A 181 -16.80 9.20 4.97
N ASN A 182 -15.91 10.17 4.71
CA ASN A 182 -14.50 9.96 4.43
C ASN A 182 -13.64 10.98 5.18
N VAL A 183 -12.44 10.60 5.58
CA VAL A 183 -11.46 11.51 6.22
C VAL A 183 -10.09 11.21 5.67
N ILE A 184 -9.32 12.26 5.35
CA ILE A 184 -7.92 12.13 4.95
C ILE A 184 -7.07 13.20 5.63
N LYS A 185 -5.81 12.86 5.93
CA LYS A 185 -4.79 13.83 6.34
C LYS A 185 -4.30 14.61 5.11
N ILE A 186 -4.38 15.93 5.17
CA ILE A 186 -3.92 16.83 4.09
C ILE A 186 -2.60 17.51 4.43
N GLU A 187 -2.40 17.89 5.70
CA GLU A 187 -1.16 18.46 6.22
C GLU A 187 -0.90 17.94 7.63
N GLU A 188 0.18 18.38 8.27
CA GLU A 188 0.41 18.11 9.68
C GLU A 188 -0.76 18.62 10.53
N ASN A 189 -1.36 17.71 11.29
CA ASN A 189 -2.53 17.96 12.15
C ASN A 189 -3.76 18.55 11.44
N LYS A 190 -3.79 18.62 10.10
CA LYS A 190 -4.97 19.06 9.33
C LYS A 190 -5.58 17.91 8.54
N PHE A 191 -6.91 17.85 8.57
CA PHE A 191 -7.69 16.78 7.97
C PHE A 191 -8.82 17.35 7.14
N LEU A 192 -8.99 16.83 5.92
CA LEU A 192 -10.17 17.06 5.11
C LEU A 192 -11.19 15.98 5.46
N CYS A 193 -12.35 16.39 5.92
CA CYS A 193 -13.42 15.50 6.38
C CYS A 193 -14.65 15.71 5.50
N GLN A 194 -15.07 14.69 4.79
CA GLN A 194 -16.35 14.67 4.07
C GLN A 194 -17.47 14.38 5.08
N ILE A 195 -18.42 15.31 5.18
CA ILE A 195 -19.56 15.25 6.12
C ILE A 195 -20.91 15.11 5.40
N GLY A 196 -20.87 15.03 4.07
CA GLY A 196 -22.00 14.78 3.18
C GLY A 196 -21.52 14.74 1.73
N ALA A 197 -22.42 14.50 0.79
CA ALA A 197 -22.09 14.26 -0.63
C ALA A 197 -21.21 15.34 -1.29
N ASN A 198 -21.38 16.62 -0.93
CA ASN A 198 -20.54 17.72 -1.45
C ASN A 198 -20.00 18.63 -0.33
N GLU A 199 -20.20 18.23 0.94
CA GLU A 199 -19.89 19.06 2.09
C GLU A 199 -18.62 18.55 2.78
N PHE A 200 -17.64 19.43 2.92
CA PHE A 200 -16.36 19.13 3.52
C PHE A 200 -16.02 20.10 4.64
N LEU A 201 -15.30 19.61 5.63
CA LEU A 201 -14.68 20.40 6.69
C LEU A 201 -13.17 20.26 6.63
N VAL A 202 -12.47 21.36 6.85
CA VAL A 202 -11.05 21.31 7.23
C VAL A 202 -10.98 21.39 8.75
N LEU A 203 -10.51 20.32 9.37
CA LEU A 203 -10.25 20.25 10.80
C LEU A 203 -8.77 20.42 11.07
N LYS A 204 -8.42 21.28 12.04
CA LYS A 204 -7.08 21.34 12.62
C LYS A 204 -7.12 20.78 14.03
N ILE A 205 -6.26 19.81 14.31
CA ILE A 205 -6.15 19.17 15.61
C ILE A 205 -5.08 19.88 16.43
N ASP A 206 -5.39 20.15 17.69
CA ASP A 206 -4.43 20.58 18.69
C ASP A 206 -4.17 19.41 19.66
N PRO A 207 -3.10 18.63 19.43
CA PRO A 207 -2.80 17.47 20.26
C PRO A 207 -2.35 17.84 21.69
N MET A 208 -1.92 19.09 21.93
CA MET A 208 -1.52 19.54 23.26
C MET A 208 -2.73 19.94 24.09
N ASN A 209 -3.67 20.68 23.49
CA ASN A 209 -4.89 21.12 24.15
C ASN A 209 -6.03 20.10 24.08
N LEU A 210 -5.81 18.94 23.47
CA LEU A 210 -6.81 17.87 23.31
C LEU A 210 -8.11 18.38 22.67
N SER A 211 -7.96 19.21 21.64
CA SER A 211 -9.08 19.88 21.00
C SER A 211 -8.93 19.89 19.48
N PHE A 212 -9.97 20.38 18.80
CA PHE A 212 -9.92 20.64 17.38
C PHE A 212 -10.65 21.94 17.05
N GLU A 213 -10.30 22.50 15.91
CA GLU A 213 -10.92 23.69 15.34
C GLU A 213 -11.40 23.39 13.92
N ILE A 214 -12.60 23.85 13.58
CA ILE A 214 -13.09 23.87 12.21
C ILE A 214 -12.51 25.11 11.53
N LYS A 215 -11.51 24.91 10.67
CA LYS A 215 -10.85 26.01 9.95
C LYS A 215 -11.69 26.52 8.80
N LYS A 216 -12.36 25.61 8.09
CA LYS A 216 -13.12 25.95 6.89
C LYS A 216 -14.26 24.97 6.70
N ARG A 217 -15.36 25.48 6.15
CA ARG A 217 -16.41 24.69 5.51
C ARG A 217 -16.31 24.89 4.00
N ILE A 218 -16.32 23.80 3.26
CA ILE A 218 -16.19 23.78 1.80
C ILE A 218 -17.43 23.08 1.26
N ASP A 219 -18.08 23.71 0.29
CA ASP A 219 -19.21 23.15 -0.44
C ASP A 219 -18.84 23.08 -1.92
N LEU A 220 -18.82 21.87 -2.46
CA LEU A 220 -18.52 21.60 -3.86
C LEU A 220 -19.78 21.44 -4.72
N SER A 221 -20.97 21.69 -4.21
CA SER A 221 -22.24 21.48 -4.93
C SER A 221 -22.32 22.20 -6.29
N LYS A 222 -21.57 23.30 -6.47
CA LYS A 222 -21.51 24.07 -7.72
C LYS A 222 -20.44 23.56 -8.71
N THR A 223 -19.44 22.84 -8.24
CA THR A 223 -18.23 22.49 -9.02
C THR A 223 -18.08 20.99 -9.23
N ALA A 224 -18.63 20.18 -8.33
CA ALA A 224 -18.65 18.73 -8.38
C ALA A 224 -20.10 18.23 -8.41
N GLN A 225 -20.31 17.16 -9.18
CA GLN A 225 -21.45 16.27 -8.94
C GLN A 225 -21.09 15.44 -7.70
N GLU A 226 -22.11 15.01 -6.95
CA GLU A 226 -21.97 14.32 -5.65
C GLU A 226 -20.71 13.46 -5.56
N VAL A 227 -19.88 13.74 -4.55
CA VAL A 227 -18.65 13.00 -4.27
C VAL A 227 -18.99 11.77 -3.44
N ASN A 228 -18.64 10.60 -3.93
CA ASN A 228 -18.88 9.32 -3.26
C ASN A 228 -17.62 8.77 -2.58
N SER A 229 -16.44 9.13 -3.09
CA SER A 229 -15.17 8.61 -2.60
C SER A 229 -14.08 9.67 -2.60
N LEU A 230 -13.13 9.52 -1.68
CA LEU A 230 -12.04 10.46 -1.43
C LEU A 230 -10.76 9.69 -1.14
N ALA A 231 -9.66 10.05 -1.79
CA ALA A 231 -8.35 9.51 -1.50
C ALA A 231 -7.25 10.58 -1.61
N LYS A 232 -6.24 10.49 -0.75
CA LYS A 232 -4.97 11.18 -0.97
C LYS A 232 -4.16 10.37 -1.98
N ILE A 233 -3.87 10.96 -3.13
CA ILE A 233 -3.10 10.29 -4.19
C ILE A 233 -1.61 10.42 -3.84
N ASN A 234 -1.11 11.65 -3.83
CA ASN A 234 0.22 12.00 -3.35
C ASN A 234 0.16 13.28 -2.51
N ASP A 235 1.30 13.91 -2.23
CA ASP A 235 1.33 15.13 -1.41
C ASP A 235 0.74 16.36 -2.11
N SER A 236 0.62 16.32 -3.43
CA SER A 236 0.10 17.44 -4.24
C SER A 236 -1.38 17.28 -4.57
N TYR A 237 -1.84 16.05 -4.78
CA TYR A 237 -3.15 15.77 -5.35
C TYR A 237 -4.03 14.87 -4.47
N LEU A 238 -5.29 15.27 -4.41
CA LEU A 238 -6.41 14.51 -3.87
C LEU A 238 -7.28 14.02 -5.04
N GLY A 239 -7.80 12.80 -4.93
CA GLY A 239 -8.81 12.27 -5.85
C GLY A 239 -10.19 12.32 -5.21
N LEU A 240 -11.16 12.89 -5.93
CA LEU A 240 -12.58 12.83 -5.58
C LEU A 240 -13.31 12.04 -6.66
N GLY A 241 -14.04 11.01 -6.26
CA GLY A 241 -14.79 10.17 -7.18
C GLY A 241 -16.25 10.56 -7.18
N SER A 242 -16.82 10.88 -8.34
CA SER A 242 -18.21 11.32 -8.44
C SER A 242 -19.20 10.16 -8.60
N ASN A 243 -20.47 10.45 -8.30
CA ASN A 243 -21.60 9.56 -8.58
C ASN A 243 -21.84 9.30 -10.09
N ARG A 244 -21.19 10.05 -11.00
CA ARG A 244 -21.29 9.84 -12.46
C ARG A 244 -20.04 9.24 -13.09
N GLY A 245 -19.12 8.72 -12.30
CA GLY A 245 -17.92 8.07 -12.84
C GLY A 245 -16.82 9.02 -13.26
N GLU A 246 -16.76 10.20 -12.66
CA GLU A 246 -15.74 11.20 -12.96
C GLU A 246 -14.72 11.28 -11.82
N LEU A 247 -13.44 11.20 -12.15
CA LEU A 247 -12.35 11.52 -11.25
C LEU A 247 -12.09 13.02 -11.30
N LEU A 248 -12.21 13.69 -10.15
CA LEU A 248 -11.80 15.08 -9.96
C LEU A 248 -10.46 15.08 -9.24
N LEU A 249 -9.44 15.64 -9.88
CA LEU A 249 -8.14 15.89 -9.25
C LEU A 249 -8.20 17.25 -8.58
N ALA A 250 -8.02 17.27 -7.27
CA ALA A 250 -8.07 18.48 -6.47
C ALA A 250 -6.75 18.72 -5.74
N LYS A 251 -6.43 19.99 -5.52
CA LYS A 251 -5.32 20.45 -4.69
C LYS A 251 -5.87 21.18 -3.49
N TYR A 252 -5.27 20.98 -2.33
CA TYR A 252 -5.53 21.83 -1.17
C TYR A 252 -4.43 22.88 -1.07
N LYS A 253 -4.78 24.15 -1.25
CA LYS A 253 -3.84 25.27 -1.18
C LYS A 253 -4.53 26.50 -0.61
N GLU A 254 -3.83 27.25 0.24
CA GLU A 254 -4.35 28.52 0.82
C GLU A 254 -5.72 28.36 1.50
N ASP A 255 -5.91 27.21 2.17
CA ASP A 255 -7.15 26.80 2.82
C ASP A 255 -8.39 26.65 1.90
N GLU A 256 -8.15 26.45 0.60
CA GLU A 256 -9.15 26.14 -0.41
C GLU A 256 -8.89 24.78 -1.07
N LEU A 257 -9.98 24.11 -1.46
CA LEU A 257 -9.94 22.89 -2.25
C LEU A 257 -10.24 23.25 -3.71
N ILE A 258 -9.21 23.25 -4.55
CA ILE A 258 -9.27 23.69 -5.94
C ILE A 258 -9.31 22.44 -6.83
N ILE A 259 -10.36 22.31 -7.65
CA ILE A 259 -10.43 21.25 -8.67
C ILE A 259 -9.59 21.67 -9.87
N ASP A 260 -8.48 20.97 -10.09
CA ASP A 260 -7.52 21.21 -11.16
C ASP A 260 -7.98 20.56 -12.48
N LYS A 261 -8.50 19.32 -12.38
CA LYS A 261 -8.89 18.53 -13.55
C LYS A 261 -10.11 17.67 -13.27
N LYS A 262 -10.90 17.46 -14.32
CA LYS A 262 -12.07 16.58 -14.33
C LYS A 262 -11.94 15.57 -15.46
N ILE A 263 -11.97 14.28 -15.12
CA ILE A 263 -11.70 13.19 -16.05
C ILE A 263 -12.88 12.23 -16.00
N LYS A 264 -13.53 11.99 -17.14
CA LYS A 264 -14.52 10.92 -17.25
C LYS A 264 -13.78 9.58 -17.28
N THR A 265 -14.08 8.70 -16.34
CA THR A 265 -13.34 7.43 -16.16
C THR A 265 -14.25 6.22 -16.30
N LEU A 266 -15.41 6.23 -15.63
CA LEU A 266 -16.39 5.15 -15.63
C LEU A 266 -17.76 5.67 -16.04
N ASP A 267 -18.66 4.78 -16.45
CA ASP A 267 -20.07 5.10 -16.68
C ASP A 267 -20.97 4.83 -15.45
N SER A 268 -20.36 4.46 -14.33
CA SER A 268 -21.01 4.21 -13.03
C SER A 268 -20.39 5.09 -11.94
N PRO A 269 -21.04 5.22 -10.76
CA PRO A 269 -20.42 5.87 -9.60
C PRO A 269 -19.02 5.33 -9.29
N ILE A 270 -18.13 6.20 -8.79
CA ILE A 270 -16.84 5.80 -8.21
C ILE A 270 -17.02 5.64 -6.71
N ASN A 271 -17.15 4.40 -6.25
CA ASN A 271 -17.48 4.06 -4.87
C ASN A 271 -16.25 3.97 -3.96
N TYR A 272 -15.07 3.75 -4.54
CA TYR A 272 -13.82 3.65 -3.80
C TYR A 272 -12.68 4.24 -4.62
N LEU A 273 -11.80 4.97 -3.94
CA LEU A 273 -10.56 5.50 -4.50
C LEU A 273 -9.41 5.14 -3.58
N THR A 274 -8.25 4.84 -4.18
CA THR A 274 -7.00 4.70 -3.46
C THR A 274 -5.82 5.02 -4.38
N SER A 275 -4.63 5.08 -3.82
CA SER A 275 -3.39 5.21 -4.57
C SER A 275 -2.57 3.93 -4.54
N LEU A 276 -1.94 3.61 -5.67
CA LEU A 276 -1.02 2.49 -5.76
C LEU A 276 0.42 2.98 -5.59
N GLU A 277 1.14 2.35 -4.65
CA GLU A 277 2.56 2.60 -4.43
C GLU A 277 3.39 1.81 -5.44
N ASN A 278 4.16 2.52 -6.27
CA ASN A 278 5.03 1.93 -7.28
C ASN A 278 6.37 1.43 -6.67
N LYS A 279 7.23 0.78 -7.47
CA LYS A 279 8.54 0.26 -7.04
C LYS A 279 9.50 1.34 -6.51
N LYS A 280 9.26 2.60 -6.86
CA LYS A 280 10.03 3.78 -6.42
C LYS A 280 9.44 4.43 -5.16
N LEU A 281 8.41 3.84 -4.55
CA LEU A 281 7.66 4.37 -3.39
C LEU A 281 6.82 5.62 -3.71
N GLU A 282 6.61 5.91 -5.00
CA GLU A 282 5.76 7.02 -5.43
C GLU A 282 4.32 6.54 -5.55
N LYS A 283 3.38 7.43 -5.21
CA LYS A 283 1.94 7.18 -5.26
C LYS A 283 1.28 8.03 -6.35
N ASN A 284 1.66 7.78 -7.60
CA ASN A 284 1.20 8.56 -8.75
C ASN A 284 0.11 7.86 -9.58
N ILE A 285 -0.26 6.63 -9.19
CA ILE A 285 -1.36 5.91 -9.80
C ILE A 285 -2.58 5.98 -8.89
N CYS A 286 -3.65 6.59 -9.38
CA CYS A 286 -4.95 6.59 -8.72
C CYS A 286 -5.79 5.43 -9.27
N LEU A 287 -6.22 4.54 -8.38
CA LEU A 287 -7.18 3.49 -8.71
C LEU A 287 -8.56 3.92 -8.23
N GLY A 288 -9.55 3.79 -9.09
CA GLY A 288 -10.96 3.95 -8.72
C GLY A 288 -11.80 2.74 -9.09
N LEU A 289 -12.68 2.35 -8.17
CA LEU A 289 -13.61 1.24 -8.31
C LEU A 289 -15.03 1.78 -8.45
N GLY A 290 -15.76 1.27 -9.44
CA GLY A 290 -17.20 1.44 -9.60
C GLY A 290 -17.94 0.11 -9.45
N ASP A 291 -19.14 0.05 -10.02
CA ASP A 291 -19.99 -1.14 -9.93
C ASP A 291 -19.57 -2.22 -10.93
N LYS A 292 -19.98 -3.48 -10.69
CA LYS A 292 -19.95 -4.57 -11.69
C LYS A 292 -18.58 -4.78 -12.34
N LYS A 293 -17.52 -4.84 -11.54
CA LYS A 293 -16.10 -5.03 -11.94
C LYS A 293 -15.49 -3.85 -12.71
N ASN A 294 -16.18 -2.72 -12.82
CA ASN A 294 -15.63 -1.55 -13.47
C ASN A 294 -14.60 -0.88 -12.54
N PHE A 295 -13.38 -0.70 -13.03
CA PHE A 295 -12.37 0.09 -12.35
C PHE A 295 -11.50 0.79 -13.39
N PHE A 296 -10.74 1.77 -12.94
CA PHE A 296 -9.72 2.42 -13.76
C PHE A 296 -8.42 2.58 -12.97
N LEU A 297 -7.33 2.72 -13.71
CA LEU A 297 -6.06 3.21 -13.21
C LEU A 297 -5.76 4.53 -13.92
N TYR A 298 -5.58 5.62 -13.19
CA TYR A 298 -5.18 6.90 -13.74
C TYR A 298 -3.76 7.21 -13.30
N ASP A 299 -2.86 7.40 -14.26
CA ASP A 299 -1.49 7.81 -14.02
C ASP A 299 -1.39 9.34 -14.07
N LEU A 300 -0.96 9.93 -12.96
CA LEU A 300 -0.80 11.38 -12.83
C LEU A 300 0.38 11.89 -13.68
N ASP A 301 1.42 11.10 -13.87
CA ASP A 301 2.64 11.56 -14.56
C ASP A 301 2.45 11.58 -16.08
N SER A 302 1.83 10.53 -16.64
CA SER A 302 1.48 10.48 -18.06
C SER A 302 0.13 11.11 -18.40
N GLU A 303 -0.63 11.51 -17.37
CA GLU A 303 -1.98 12.05 -17.42
C GLU A 303 -3.00 11.16 -18.15
N LYS A 304 -2.81 9.83 -18.14
CA LYS A 304 -3.60 8.87 -18.91
C LYS A 304 -4.30 7.83 -18.04
N ILE A 305 -5.43 7.36 -18.54
CA ILE A 305 -6.03 6.12 -18.04
C ILE A 305 -5.19 4.95 -18.58
N LEU A 306 -4.68 4.13 -17.67
CA LEU A 306 -3.97 2.90 -17.98
C LEU A 306 -4.98 1.76 -18.09
N ASN A 307 -4.92 1.04 -19.20
CA ASN A 307 -5.67 -0.20 -19.35
C ASN A 307 -4.88 -1.33 -18.69
N LEU A 308 -5.46 -1.99 -17.69
CA LEU A 308 -4.95 -3.31 -17.29
C LEU A 308 -5.26 -4.30 -18.41
N GLU A 309 -4.22 -4.90 -18.98
CA GLU A 309 -4.34 -6.05 -19.86
C GLU A 309 -4.99 -7.21 -19.06
N ASN A 310 -5.94 -7.94 -19.66
CA ASN A 310 -6.58 -9.15 -19.12
C ASN A 310 -7.34 -8.98 -17.78
N GLN A 311 -8.46 -8.23 -17.80
CA GLN A 311 -9.34 -7.98 -16.64
C GLN A 311 -10.25 -9.18 -16.25
N ASN A 312 -9.68 -10.37 -16.06
CA ASN A 312 -10.46 -11.57 -15.75
C ASN A 312 -10.68 -11.78 -14.24
N PHE A 313 -11.13 -10.74 -13.54
CA PHE A 313 -11.58 -10.90 -12.15
C PHE A 313 -12.91 -11.67 -12.11
N LYS A 314 -13.02 -12.65 -11.20
CA LYS A 314 -14.23 -13.47 -11.04
C LYS A 314 -15.34 -12.70 -10.32
N GLY A 315 -15.01 -11.97 -9.25
CA GLY A 315 -15.91 -11.06 -8.53
C GLY A 315 -15.67 -9.57 -8.82
N ASN A 316 -16.45 -8.71 -8.15
CA ASN A 316 -16.23 -7.26 -8.12
C ASN A 316 -15.12 -6.93 -7.15
N ILE A 317 -14.20 -6.06 -7.54
CA ILE A 317 -13.17 -5.55 -6.64
C ILE A 317 -13.84 -4.67 -5.59
N TYR A 318 -13.53 -4.89 -4.31
CA TYR A 318 -13.99 -3.99 -3.23
C TYR A 318 -12.86 -3.44 -2.37
N ASN A 319 -11.66 -4.04 -2.41
CA ASN A 319 -10.49 -3.55 -1.72
C ASN A 319 -9.21 -3.87 -2.50
N ILE A 320 -8.19 -3.02 -2.35
CA ILE A 320 -6.85 -3.27 -2.89
C ILE A 320 -5.81 -2.67 -1.93
N GLU A 321 -4.77 -3.45 -1.66
CA GLU A 321 -3.64 -3.03 -0.84
C GLU A 321 -2.35 -3.12 -1.64
N SER A 322 -1.57 -2.05 -1.64
CA SER A 322 -0.35 -1.96 -2.44
C SER A 322 0.86 -1.54 -1.63
N LYS A 323 2.03 -2.10 -1.99
CA LYS A 323 3.32 -1.73 -1.44
C LYS A 323 4.43 -2.03 -2.44
N LYS A 324 5.24 -1.01 -2.74
CA LYS A 324 6.45 -1.07 -3.57
C LYS A 324 6.27 -1.89 -4.87
N GLY A 325 5.25 -1.56 -5.66
CA GLY A 325 4.99 -2.16 -6.97
C GLY A 325 4.40 -3.58 -6.93
N SER A 326 3.82 -3.96 -5.80
CA SER A 326 2.97 -5.14 -5.64
C SER A 326 1.63 -4.70 -5.08
N ALA A 327 0.53 -5.27 -5.56
CA ALA A 327 -0.77 -5.04 -4.95
C ALA A 327 -1.62 -6.32 -4.90
N ILE A 328 -2.30 -6.53 -3.79
CA ILE A 328 -3.29 -7.58 -3.62
C ILE A 328 -4.66 -6.96 -3.75
N VAL A 329 -5.41 -7.46 -4.72
CA VAL A 329 -6.78 -7.10 -5.02
C VAL A 329 -7.69 -8.11 -4.36
N LEU A 330 -8.70 -7.64 -3.65
CA LEU A 330 -9.69 -8.47 -2.98
C LEU A 330 -11.07 -8.24 -3.61
N THR A 331 -11.70 -9.34 -4.01
CA THR A 331 -12.99 -9.33 -4.70
C THR A 331 -14.12 -9.82 -3.79
N ASP A 332 -15.37 -9.45 -4.11
CA ASP A 332 -16.56 -9.73 -3.30
C ASP A 332 -16.97 -11.21 -3.27
N ASP A 333 -16.42 -12.02 -4.17
CA ASP A 333 -16.43 -13.48 -4.11
C ASP A 333 -15.27 -14.07 -3.29
N PHE A 334 -14.56 -13.19 -2.55
CA PHE A 334 -13.53 -13.46 -1.56
C PHE A 334 -12.23 -14.08 -2.10
N TYR A 335 -11.99 -13.97 -3.42
CA TYR A 335 -10.73 -14.35 -4.06
C TYR A 335 -9.71 -13.21 -3.97
N LEU A 336 -8.43 -13.60 -3.87
CA LEU A 336 -7.31 -12.66 -4.02
C LEU A 336 -6.78 -12.70 -5.44
N TYR A 337 -6.40 -11.53 -5.94
CA TYR A 337 -5.64 -11.35 -7.18
C TYR A 337 -4.35 -10.55 -6.94
N LEU A 338 -3.30 -10.79 -7.74
CA LEU A 338 -1.99 -10.13 -7.61
C LEU A 338 -1.76 -9.22 -8.81
N LEU A 339 -1.66 -7.92 -8.56
CA LEU A 339 -1.15 -6.97 -9.53
C LEU A 339 0.33 -6.69 -9.29
N GLU A 340 1.10 -6.70 -10.37
CA GLU A 340 2.53 -6.43 -10.33
C GLU A 340 2.88 -5.29 -11.28
N GLU A 341 3.69 -4.36 -10.78
CA GLU A 341 4.27 -3.33 -11.62
C GLU A 341 5.54 -3.83 -12.30
N ASN A 342 5.56 -3.88 -13.63
CA ASN A 342 6.72 -4.22 -14.44
C ASN A 342 6.95 -3.14 -15.49
N MET A 343 8.17 -2.58 -15.52
CA MET A 343 8.56 -1.53 -16.46
C MET A 343 7.58 -0.34 -16.49
N GLY A 344 7.05 0.06 -15.32
CA GLY A 344 6.10 1.17 -15.19
C GLY A 344 4.66 0.84 -15.58
N LYS A 345 4.34 -0.43 -15.85
CA LYS A 345 2.99 -0.90 -16.16
C LYS A 345 2.51 -1.87 -15.08
N TRP A 346 1.28 -1.68 -14.63
CA TRP A 346 0.60 -2.65 -13.76
C TRP A 346 -0.03 -3.75 -14.60
N THR A 347 0.15 -5.00 -14.18
CA THR A 347 -0.36 -6.18 -14.89
C THR A 347 -0.93 -7.17 -13.89
N LEU A 348 -2.02 -7.85 -14.25
CA LEU A 348 -2.58 -8.94 -13.46
C LEU A 348 -1.78 -10.22 -13.68
N ASN A 349 -1.28 -10.80 -12.58
CA ASN A 349 -0.68 -12.12 -12.60
C ASN A 349 -1.78 -13.17 -12.75
N GLN A 350 -1.85 -13.83 -13.91
CA GLN A 350 -2.91 -14.78 -14.25
C GLN A 350 -2.74 -16.14 -13.57
N GLU A 351 -1.53 -16.48 -13.14
CA GLU A 351 -1.24 -17.74 -12.44
C GLU A 351 -1.62 -17.67 -10.95
N PHE A 352 -1.92 -16.47 -10.46
CA PHE A 352 -2.32 -16.24 -9.09
C PHE A 352 -3.84 -16.30 -8.92
N SER A 353 -4.31 -17.33 -8.22
CA SER A 353 -5.63 -17.35 -7.61
C SER A 353 -5.61 -18.21 -6.35
N THR A 354 -6.10 -17.68 -5.23
CA THR A 354 -6.28 -18.46 -4.00
C THR A 354 -7.56 -19.28 -4.12
N SER A 355 -7.46 -20.59 -4.33
CA SER A 355 -8.65 -21.42 -4.65
C SER A 355 -9.42 -21.92 -3.43
N ASP A 356 -8.78 -22.01 -2.25
CA ASP A 356 -9.28 -22.86 -1.16
C ASP A 356 -9.71 -22.07 0.09
N ARG A 357 -9.57 -20.75 0.09
CA ARG A 357 -9.95 -19.86 1.20
C ARG A 357 -10.63 -18.58 0.70
N TYR A 358 -11.51 -18.07 1.54
CA TYR A 358 -12.28 -16.86 1.28
C TYR A 358 -11.80 -15.74 2.20
N TYR A 359 -11.12 -14.76 1.62
CA TYR A 359 -10.52 -13.65 2.36
C TYR A 359 -11.46 -12.46 2.50
N VAL A 360 -11.41 -11.78 3.65
CA VAL A 360 -12.20 -10.56 3.90
C VAL A 360 -11.35 -9.32 4.13
N ASN A 361 -10.08 -9.49 4.51
CA ASN A 361 -9.14 -8.39 4.68
C ASN A 361 -7.76 -8.75 4.16
N VAL A 362 -7.05 -7.71 3.74
CA VAL A 362 -5.64 -7.74 3.42
C VAL A 362 -4.98 -6.48 4.02
N ILE A 363 -3.75 -6.62 4.49
CA ILE A 363 -2.88 -5.54 4.97
C ILE A 363 -1.49 -5.77 4.35
N ALA A 364 -0.96 -4.76 3.66
CA ALA A 364 0.38 -4.88 3.07
C ALA A 364 1.49 -4.67 4.12
N LEU A 365 2.30 -5.71 4.37
CA LEU A 365 3.46 -5.62 5.28
C LEU A 365 4.71 -5.21 4.50
N SER A 366 4.95 -5.86 3.37
CA SER A 366 6.06 -5.58 2.45
C SER A 366 5.62 -5.77 1.00
N SER A 367 6.55 -5.64 0.05
CA SER A 367 6.28 -5.94 -1.38
C SER A 367 6.02 -7.42 -1.66
N SER A 368 6.29 -8.28 -0.67
CA SER A 368 6.29 -9.74 -0.82
C SER A 368 5.50 -10.43 0.30
N ASN A 369 5.09 -9.73 1.35
CA ASN A 369 4.30 -10.29 2.45
C ASN A 369 3.05 -9.44 2.69
N TYR A 370 1.90 -10.10 2.71
CA TYR A 370 0.62 -9.51 3.05
C TYR A 370 -0.02 -10.29 4.18
N PHE A 371 -0.56 -9.58 5.17
CA PHE A 371 -1.35 -10.18 6.23
C PHE A 371 -2.80 -10.25 5.80
N THR A 372 -3.39 -11.44 5.84
CA THR A 372 -4.76 -11.66 5.40
C THR A 372 -5.59 -12.27 6.52
N ILE A 373 -6.90 -12.01 6.45
CA ILE A 373 -7.89 -12.56 7.37
C ILE A 373 -8.97 -13.20 6.52
N ASP A 374 -9.27 -14.48 6.78
CA ASP A 374 -10.34 -15.19 6.12
C ASP A 374 -11.72 -14.97 6.77
N LEU A 375 -12.78 -15.43 6.10
CA LEU A 375 -14.16 -15.33 6.58
C LEU A 375 -14.37 -15.97 7.96
N ASN A 376 -13.54 -16.94 8.35
CA ASN A 376 -13.61 -17.61 9.65
C ASN A 376 -12.85 -16.86 10.75
N GLY A 377 -12.16 -15.76 10.39
CA GLY A 377 -11.34 -14.97 11.30
C GLY A 377 -9.98 -15.60 11.58
N ASP A 378 -9.53 -16.55 10.76
CA ASP A 378 -8.19 -17.10 10.83
C ASP A 378 -7.22 -16.24 10.02
N PHE A 379 -5.95 -16.22 10.44
CA PHE A 379 -4.92 -15.32 9.95
C PHE A 379 -3.91 -16.04 9.09
N GLN A 380 -3.47 -15.40 8.01
CA GLN A 380 -2.45 -15.93 7.13
C GLN A 380 -1.45 -14.84 6.74
N ILE A 381 -0.22 -15.25 6.48
CA ILE A 381 0.73 -14.45 5.70
C ILE A 381 0.71 -15.01 4.28
N LEU A 382 0.27 -14.18 3.35
CA LEU A 382 0.41 -14.41 1.93
C LEU A 382 1.82 -13.98 1.54
N LYS A 383 2.69 -14.95 1.28
CA LYS A 383 4.08 -14.74 0.86
C LYS A 383 4.18 -14.89 -0.65
N ILE A 384 4.64 -13.84 -1.32
CA ILE A 384 4.85 -13.78 -2.76
C ILE A 384 6.34 -13.98 -3.04
N ASP A 385 6.68 -15.11 -3.63
CA ASP A 385 8.01 -15.39 -4.12
C ASP A 385 8.09 -15.18 -5.63
N ARG A 386 8.73 -14.08 -6.03
CA ARG A 386 8.89 -13.68 -7.44
C ARG A 386 10.34 -13.32 -7.73
N LEU A 387 10.68 -13.13 -9.00
CA LEU A 387 11.99 -12.64 -9.42
C LEU A 387 12.17 -11.14 -9.08
N ASP A 388 12.61 -10.85 -7.85
CA ASP A 388 12.72 -9.49 -7.29
C ASP A 388 14.10 -9.13 -6.74
N SER A 389 15.07 -10.05 -6.78
CA SER A 389 16.43 -9.81 -6.34
C SER A 389 17.48 -10.23 -7.38
N ILE A 390 18.62 -9.54 -7.38
CA ILE A 390 19.77 -9.87 -8.23
C ILE A 390 20.29 -11.27 -7.91
N GLU A 391 20.25 -11.68 -6.64
CA GLU A 391 20.64 -13.01 -6.19
C GLU A 391 19.79 -14.09 -6.86
N LYS A 392 18.45 -13.95 -6.84
CA LYS A 392 17.55 -14.86 -7.55
C LYS A 392 17.89 -14.91 -9.03
N LEU A 393 18.13 -13.75 -9.67
CA LEU A 393 18.50 -13.69 -11.08
C LEU A 393 19.81 -14.40 -11.40
N ARG A 394 20.82 -14.31 -10.52
CA ARG A 394 22.11 -15.01 -10.68
C ARG A 394 21.98 -16.53 -10.49
N ASN A 395 21.05 -16.96 -9.63
CA ASN A 395 20.82 -18.37 -9.34
C ASN A 395 19.92 -19.06 -10.37
N ILE A 396 19.33 -18.31 -11.30
CA ILE A 396 18.60 -18.87 -12.44
C ILE A 396 19.59 -19.44 -13.44
N ASP A 397 19.38 -20.70 -13.84
CA ASP A 397 20.09 -21.29 -14.96
C ASP A 397 19.55 -20.76 -16.30
N LEU A 398 20.07 -19.61 -16.73
CA LEU A 398 19.72 -19.00 -18.01
C LEU A 398 20.28 -19.80 -19.21
N ILE A 399 21.22 -20.73 -19.01
CA ILE A 399 21.90 -21.46 -20.10
C ILE A 399 21.03 -22.64 -20.56
N SER A 400 20.40 -23.37 -19.64
CA SER A 400 19.45 -24.44 -20.00
C SER A 400 18.18 -23.93 -20.69
N HIS A 401 17.79 -22.67 -20.44
CA HIS A 401 16.62 -22.03 -21.03
C HIS A 401 16.87 -21.33 -22.39
N ARG A 402 18.11 -21.35 -22.92
CA ARG A 402 18.45 -20.81 -24.26
C ARG A 402 17.97 -21.69 -25.44
N ARG A 403 17.30 -22.81 -25.17
CA ARG A 403 16.87 -23.80 -26.19
C ARG A 403 15.38 -23.75 -26.56
N LEU A 404 14.67 -22.68 -26.21
CA LEU A 404 13.30 -22.42 -26.67
C LEU A 404 13.26 -21.28 -27.69
#